data_AF-A0A1H7YW97-F1
#
_entry.id   AF-A0A1H7YW97-F1
#
_cell.length_a   1.000
_cell.length_b   1.000
_cell.length_c   1.000
_cell.angle_alpha   90.00
_cell.angle_beta   90.00
_cell.angle_gamma   90.00
#
_symmetry.space_group_name_H-M   'P 1'
#
loop_
_entity.id
_entity.type
_entity.pdbx_description
1 polymer ?
#
loop_
_entity_poly.entity_id
_entity_poly.type
_entity_poly.pdbx_seq_one_letter_code
_entity_poly.pdbx_strand_id
1 'polypeptide(L)'
;MTNRTTGETGYGTTSFRTTASDRRVVPWLNGQGTTQVVAETGDWRVSIADEPLESTFSVIAGYDRLIIPIGSVALELTGPPFSATEDGRGAVTPVCHIVEPLHTFAFPGEWAPASRASSSTRALNVMTRRGVADMAVEIGTSEIPDRSGSVRICLDLATEDALIVPPGELMPSVEPGRCAIISISP
;
A
#
# COMPACT_ATOMS: atom_id res chain seq x y z
N MET A 1 20.18 -6.64 -13.00
CA MET A 1 19.13 -6.98 -12.02
C MET A 1 19.78 -7.67 -10.85
N THR A 2 19.68 -7.09 -9.66
CA THR A 2 20.31 -7.61 -8.44
C THR A 2 19.23 -8.08 -7.47
N ASN A 3 19.46 -9.21 -6.82
CA ASN A 3 18.65 -9.61 -5.66
C ASN A 3 19.06 -8.73 -4.49
N ARG A 4 18.08 -8.19 -3.76
CA ARG A 4 18.34 -7.26 -2.66
C ARG A 4 18.79 -8.01 -1.40
N THR A 5 19.53 -7.32 -0.53
CA THR A 5 19.85 -7.83 0.81
C THR A 5 18.61 -7.77 1.71
N THR A 6 18.44 -8.78 2.57
CA THR A 6 17.32 -8.91 3.50
C THR A 6 17.11 -7.65 4.35
N GLY A 7 15.86 -7.15 4.40
CA GLY A 7 15.45 -6.05 5.29
C GLY A 7 15.72 -4.62 4.80
N GLU A 8 16.27 -4.43 3.61
CA GLU A 8 16.56 -3.10 3.04
C GLU A 8 15.35 -2.54 2.26
N THR A 9 14.95 -1.27 2.50
CA THR A 9 13.68 -0.71 1.97
C THR A 9 13.84 0.44 0.95
N GLY A 10 14.91 1.24 0.97
CA GLY A 10 15.11 2.36 0.03
C GLY A 10 15.51 1.96 -1.40
N TYR A 11 14.88 2.45 -2.46
CA TYR A 11 15.27 2.04 -3.83
C TYR A 11 16.45 2.89 -4.36
N GLY A 12 17.45 2.25 -4.97
CA GLY A 12 18.60 2.91 -5.58
C GLY A 12 18.38 3.29 -7.05
N THR A 13 19.47 3.47 -7.80
CA THR A 13 19.42 3.79 -9.24
C THR A 13 19.29 2.56 -10.14
N THR A 14 19.18 1.36 -9.58
CA THR A 14 19.08 0.10 -10.34
C THR A 14 17.91 -0.75 -9.87
N SER A 15 17.24 -1.42 -10.81
CA SER A 15 16.12 -2.31 -10.51
C SER A 15 16.52 -3.47 -9.61
N PHE A 16 15.67 -3.79 -8.64
CA PHE A 16 15.87 -4.92 -7.72
C PHE A 16 14.60 -5.73 -7.51
N ARG A 17 14.78 -6.98 -7.07
CA ARG A 17 13.70 -7.87 -6.63
C ARG A 17 13.77 -8.10 -5.13
N THR A 18 12.60 -8.26 -4.52
CA THR A 18 12.43 -8.70 -3.13
C THR A 18 11.32 -9.73 -3.07
N THR A 19 11.56 -10.84 -2.36
CA THR A 19 10.51 -11.83 -2.08
C THR A 19 9.79 -11.52 -0.77
N ALA A 20 8.64 -12.16 -0.53
CA ALA A 20 7.98 -12.08 0.77
C ALA A 20 8.90 -12.49 1.93
N SER A 21 9.66 -13.57 1.75
CA SER A 21 10.59 -14.08 2.78
C SER A 21 11.78 -13.17 3.05
N ASP A 22 12.16 -12.29 2.12
CA ASP A 22 13.29 -11.37 2.30
C ASP A 22 12.92 -10.13 3.13
N ARG A 23 11.63 -9.87 3.32
CA ARG A 23 11.14 -8.65 3.98
C ARG A 23 11.05 -8.83 5.48
N ARG A 24 11.47 -7.79 6.19
CA ARG A 24 11.34 -7.76 7.65
C ARG A 24 9.88 -7.60 8.04
N VAL A 25 9.39 -8.49 8.88
CA VAL A 25 8.10 -8.36 9.55
C VAL A 25 8.24 -7.38 10.72
N VAL A 26 7.47 -6.31 10.71
CA VAL A 26 7.47 -5.27 11.74
C VAL A 26 6.10 -5.27 12.44
N PRO A 27 6.02 -5.65 13.72
CA PRO A 27 4.78 -5.52 14.49
C PRO A 27 4.33 -4.07 14.60
N TRP A 28 3.03 -3.83 14.56
CA TRP A 28 2.47 -2.51 14.81
C TRP A 28 2.63 -2.11 16.28
N LEU A 29 2.68 -0.80 16.53
CA LEU A 29 2.80 -0.26 17.88
C LEU A 29 1.63 -0.67 18.79
N ASN A 30 0.42 -0.78 18.23
CA ASN A 30 -0.77 -1.22 18.95
C ASN A 30 -0.84 -2.76 19.13
N GLY A 31 0.12 -3.51 18.59
CA GLY A 31 0.21 -4.97 18.70
C GLY A 31 -0.86 -5.77 17.94
N GLN A 32 -1.68 -5.13 17.08
CA GLN A 32 -2.81 -5.78 16.43
C GLN A 32 -2.43 -6.53 15.14
N GLY A 33 -1.36 -6.13 14.48
CA GLY A 33 -0.96 -6.71 13.19
C GLY A 33 0.52 -6.47 12.91
N THR A 34 0.92 -6.76 11.67
CA THR A 34 2.30 -6.56 11.23
C THR A 34 2.35 -5.92 9.86
N THR A 35 3.50 -5.34 9.52
CA THR A 35 3.78 -4.81 8.19
C THR A 35 5.12 -5.30 7.69
N GLN A 36 5.15 -5.62 6.40
CA GLN A 36 6.35 -5.85 5.61
C GLN A 36 6.47 -4.74 4.57
N VAL A 37 7.56 -3.98 4.62
CA VAL A 37 7.82 -2.90 3.65
C VAL A 37 8.39 -3.50 2.37
N VAL A 38 7.76 -3.19 1.24
CA VAL A 38 8.24 -3.57 -0.10
C VAL A 38 9.30 -2.60 -0.58
N ALA A 39 9.00 -1.30 -0.48
CA ALA A 39 9.94 -0.21 -0.73
C ALA A 39 9.45 1.08 -0.07
N GLU A 40 10.37 1.98 0.29
CA GLU A 40 10.01 3.28 0.87
C GLU A 40 11.06 4.36 0.65
N THR A 41 10.62 5.61 0.85
CA THR A 41 11.45 6.82 0.99
C THR A 41 10.89 7.68 2.13
N GLY A 42 11.43 8.88 2.30
CA GLY A 42 10.82 9.88 3.18
C GLY A 42 9.45 10.38 2.69
N ASP A 43 9.12 10.17 1.42
CA ASP A 43 7.93 10.76 0.78
C ASP A 43 6.89 9.72 0.37
N TRP A 44 7.23 8.44 0.29
CA TRP A 44 6.26 7.40 -0.03
C TRP A 44 6.65 6.04 0.54
N ARG A 45 5.66 5.16 0.72
CA ARG A 45 5.86 3.78 1.17
C ARG A 45 4.90 2.83 0.47
N VAL A 46 5.41 1.70 0.00
CA VAL A 46 4.64 0.53 -0.42
C VAL A 46 4.90 -0.61 0.56
N SER A 47 3.83 -1.18 1.09
CA SER A 47 3.93 -2.17 2.16
C SER A 47 2.76 -3.13 2.15
N ILE A 48 2.95 -4.33 2.71
CA ILE A 48 1.90 -5.34 2.88
C ILE A 48 1.68 -5.53 4.37
N ALA A 49 0.42 -5.48 4.78
CA ALA A 49 -0.03 -5.65 6.15
C ALA A 49 -0.62 -7.06 6.36
N ASP A 50 -0.33 -7.67 7.53
CA ASP A 50 -1.19 -8.70 8.10
C ASP A 50 -2.32 -8.01 8.86
N GLU A 51 -3.54 -8.11 8.33
CA GLU A 51 -4.75 -7.53 8.91
C GLU A 51 -5.48 -8.60 9.75
N PRO A 52 -5.60 -8.40 11.08
CA PRO A 52 -6.41 -9.29 11.93
C PRO A 52 -7.90 -9.09 11.67
N LEU A 53 -8.74 -9.78 12.45
CA LEU A 53 -10.20 -9.60 12.39
C LEU A 53 -10.63 -8.18 12.75
N GLU A 54 -9.91 -7.51 13.65
CA GLU A 54 -10.18 -6.14 14.07
C GLU A 54 -8.88 -5.39 14.29
N SER A 55 -8.73 -4.23 13.66
CA SER A 55 -7.55 -3.36 13.81
C SER A 55 -7.93 -1.88 13.81
N THR A 56 -6.97 -1.04 14.22
CA THR A 56 -7.07 0.42 14.17
C THR A 56 -5.90 0.97 13.41
N PHE A 57 -6.18 1.87 12.46
CA PHE A 57 -5.16 2.48 11.65
C PHE A 57 -4.52 3.63 12.41
N SER A 58 -3.22 3.86 12.20
CA SER A 58 -2.54 5.04 12.73
C SER A 58 -2.84 6.27 11.87
N VAL A 59 -2.90 7.44 12.51
CA VAL A 59 -2.91 8.74 11.84
C VAL A 59 -1.54 8.98 11.21
N ILE A 60 -1.54 9.32 9.92
CA ILE A 60 -0.34 9.67 9.15
C ILE A 60 -0.62 10.99 8.43
N ALA A 61 -0.54 12.09 9.18
CA ALA A 61 -0.89 13.41 8.68
C ALA A 61 -0.02 13.85 7.50
N GLY A 62 -0.63 14.49 6.50
CA GLY A 62 0.02 14.97 5.28
C GLY A 62 0.29 13.90 4.23
N TYR A 63 -0.19 12.67 4.42
CA TYR A 63 -0.08 11.60 3.44
C TYR A 63 -1.44 11.21 2.88
N ASP A 64 -1.48 10.87 1.60
CA ASP A 64 -2.59 10.14 0.99
C ASP A 64 -2.29 8.65 1.05
N ARG A 65 -3.34 7.85 1.31
CA ARG A 65 -3.24 6.39 1.43
C ARG A 65 -4.17 5.72 0.44
N LEU A 66 -3.71 4.60 -0.09
CA LEU A 66 -4.51 3.67 -0.86
C LEU A 66 -4.32 2.28 -0.26
N ILE A 67 -5.43 1.58 0.00
CA ILE A 67 -5.43 0.20 0.48
C ILE A 67 -6.12 -0.73 -0.52
N ILE A 68 -5.61 -1.95 -0.61
CA ILE A 68 -6.17 -3.03 -1.41
C ILE A 68 -6.12 -4.31 -0.57
N PRO A 69 -7.26 -4.93 -0.22
CA PRO A 69 -7.25 -6.28 0.33
C PRO A 69 -6.76 -7.24 -0.75
N ILE A 70 -5.65 -7.93 -0.50
CA ILE A 70 -5.04 -8.88 -1.44
C ILE A 70 -5.31 -10.34 -1.07
N GLY A 71 -5.90 -10.56 0.12
CA GLY A 71 -6.46 -11.85 0.51
C GLY A 71 -7.85 -12.13 -0.11
N SER A 72 -8.58 -13.08 0.47
CA SER A 72 -9.87 -13.55 -0.06
C SER A 72 -11.10 -12.90 0.54
N VAL A 73 -10.95 -12.02 1.54
CA VAL A 73 -12.06 -11.38 2.26
C VAL A 73 -11.99 -9.86 2.15
N ALA A 74 -13.16 -9.23 2.18
CA ALA A 74 -13.29 -7.78 2.20
C ALA A 74 -12.77 -7.17 3.51
N LEU A 75 -12.39 -5.90 3.44
CA LEU A 75 -12.12 -5.05 4.61
C LEU A 75 -13.26 -4.06 4.81
N GLU A 76 -13.80 -4.02 6.02
CA GLU A 76 -14.73 -2.99 6.46
C GLU A 76 -13.96 -1.88 7.16
N LEU A 77 -13.99 -0.67 6.62
CA LEU A 77 -13.31 0.51 7.15
C LEU A 77 -14.34 1.51 7.67
N THR A 78 -14.29 1.81 8.96
CA THR A 78 -15.24 2.71 9.63
C THR A 78 -14.52 3.88 10.30
N GLY A 79 -15.02 5.09 10.08
CA GLY A 79 -14.48 6.32 10.66
C GLY A 79 -15.41 7.51 10.44
N PRO A 80 -15.06 8.72 10.90
CA PRO A 80 -15.85 9.92 10.60
C PRO A 80 -15.83 10.23 9.09
N PRO A 81 -16.80 10.96 8.51
CA PRO A 81 -16.69 11.44 7.13
C PRO A 81 -15.40 12.24 6.92
N PHE A 82 -14.76 12.13 5.75
CA PHE A 82 -13.49 12.86 5.48
C PHE A 82 -13.59 14.38 5.62
N SER A 83 -14.80 14.95 5.47
CA SER A 83 -15.09 16.37 5.61
C SER A 83 -15.36 16.81 7.05
N ALA A 84 -15.36 15.91 8.02
CA ALA A 84 -15.59 16.25 9.42
C ALA A 84 -14.40 17.05 9.97
N THR A 85 -14.66 18.28 10.41
CA THR A 85 -13.69 19.12 11.12
C THR A 85 -13.62 18.74 12.59
N GLU A 86 -12.44 18.79 13.21
CA GLU A 86 -12.24 18.54 14.65
C GLU A 86 -13.09 19.44 15.56
N ASP A 87 -13.55 20.59 15.06
CA ASP A 87 -14.37 21.56 15.80
C ASP A 87 -15.82 21.12 16.06
N GLY A 88 -16.23 19.97 15.51
CA GLY A 88 -17.59 19.46 15.52
C GLY A 88 -18.07 18.95 16.89
N ARG A 89 -18.61 19.84 17.73
CA ARG A 89 -19.35 19.49 18.97
C ARG A 89 -20.72 18.82 18.72
N GLY A 90 -20.87 18.09 17.62
CA GLY A 90 -22.08 17.36 17.26
C GLY A 90 -21.76 15.87 17.07
N ALA A 91 -22.74 14.99 17.32
CA ALA A 91 -22.59 13.57 17.04
C ALA A 91 -22.36 13.37 15.53
N VAL A 92 -21.12 13.07 15.15
CA VAL A 92 -20.77 12.72 13.77
C VAL A 92 -21.15 11.27 13.55
N THR A 93 -22.05 11.01 12.60
CA THR A 93 -22.37 9.63 12.18
C THR A 93 -21.17 9.05 11.43
N PRO A 94 -20.58 7.94 11.89
CA PRO A 94 -19.48 7.29 11.17
C PRO A 94 -19.93 6.83 9.79
N VAL A 95 -19.02 6.90 8.82
CA VAL A 95 -19.16 6.26 7.52
C VAL A 95 -18.46 4.91 7.56
N CYS A 96 -19.04 3.94 6.86
CA CYS A 96 -18.50 2.60 6.69
C CYS A 96 -18.30 2.32 5.20
N HIS A 97 -17.11 1.85 4.85
CA HIS A 97 -16.72 1.48 3.50
C HIS A 97 -16.34 0.00 3.47
N ILE A 98 -16.95 -0.75 2.56
CA ILE A 98 -16.58 -2.14 2.29
C ILE A 98 -15.65 -2.15 1.08
N VAL A 99 -14.41 -2.57 1.30
CA VAL A 99 -13.39 -2.71 0.26
C VAL A 99 -13.30 -4.18 -0.10
N GLU A 100 -13.83 -4.54 -1.27
CA GLU A 100 -13.79 -5.91 -1.77
C GLU A 100 -12.35 -6.34 -2.12
N PRO A 101 -12.05 -7.65 -2.12
CA PRO A 101 -10.76 -8.17 -2.57
C PRO A 101 -10.36 -7.60 -3.93
N LEU A 102 -9.10 -7.17 -4.03
CA LEU A 102 -8.50 -6.59 -5.22
C LEU A 102 -9.10 -5.25 -5.68
N HIS A 103 -9.98 -4.64 -4.88
CA HIS A 103 -10.49 -3.29 -5.14
C HIS A 103 -9.68 -2.25 -4.36
N THR A 104 -9.49 -1.09 -4.98
CA THR A 104 -8.75 0.02 -4.39
C THR A 104 -9.68 0.90 -3.55
N PHE A 105 -9.17 1.37 -2.41
CA PHE A 105 -9.83 2.43 -1.65
C PHE A 105 -8.82 3.47 -1.22
N ALA A 106 -9.03 4.72 -1.64
CA ALA A 106 -8.17 5.85 -1.33
C ALA A 106 -8.77 6.72 -0.24
N PHE A 107 -7.95 7.16 0.71
CA PHE A 107 -8.36 7.97 1.85
C PHE A 107 -7.20 8.82 2.39
N PRO A 108 -7.49 9.96 3.02
CA PRO A 108 -6.46 10.78 3.66
C PRO A 108 -5.87 10.05 4.88
N GLY A 109 -4.56 10.16 5.09
CA GLY A 109 -3.85 9.51 6.20
C GLY A 109 -4.32 9.97 7.58
N GLU A 110 -5.00 11.11 7.66
CA GLU A 110 -5.66 11.64 8.84
C GLU A 110 -6.90 10.84 9.27
N TRP A 111 -7.55 10.11 8.35
CA TRP A 111 -8.83 9.43 8.63
C TRP A 111 -8.72 8.28 9.63
N ALA A 112 -7.59 7.55 9.60
CA ALA A 112 -7.23 6.49 10.56
C ALA A 112 -8.42 5.59 10.99
N PRO A 113 -9.05 4.87 10.06
CA PRO A 113 -10.26 4.10 10.34
C PRO A 113 -10.03 2.94 11.31
N ALA A 114 -11.10 2.52 11.98
CA ALA A 114 -11.20 1.17 12.49
C ALA A 114 -11.45 0.21 11.31
N SER A 115 -10.80 -0.95 11.34
CA SER A 115 -10.88 -1.96 10.29
C SER A 115 -11.41 -3.27 10.85
N ARG A 116 -12.26 -3.96 10.09
CA ARG A 116 -12.75 -5.30 10.41
C ARG A 116 -12.68 -6.22 9.19
N ALA A 117 -12.41 -7.49 9.45
CA ALA A 117 -12.39 -8.56 8.45
C ALA A 117 -13.09 -9.81 9.00
N SER A 118 -13.72 -10.61 8.13
CA SER A 118 -14.37 -11.87 8.53
C SER A 118 -13.38 -12.98 8.89
N SER A 119 -12.13 -12.86 8.42
CA SER A 119 -10.98 -13.69 8.80
C SER A 119 -9.69 -12.87 8.66
N SER A 120 -8.60 -13.35 9.26
CA SER A 120 -7.27 -12.74 9.04
C SER A 120 -6.97 -12.67 7.54
N THR A 121 -6.44 -11.54 7.09
CA THR A 121 -6.20 -11.26 5.67
C THR A 121 -4.94 -10.44 5.46
N ARG A 122 -4.62 -10.15 4.21
CA ARG A 122 -3.47 -9.35 3.80
C ARG A 122 -3.95 -8.11 3.05
N ALA A 123 -3.27 -7.00 3.25
CA ALA A 123 -3.59 -5.75 2.56
C ALA A 123 -2.35 -5.04 2.02
N LEU A 124 -2.36 -4.72 0.72
CA LEU A 124 -1.40 -3.81 0.12
C LEU A 124 -1.76 -2.37 0.50
N ASN A 125 -0.79 -1.64 1.04
CA ASN A 125 -0.87 -0.23 1.38
C ASN A 125 0.15 0.56 0.56
N VAL A 126 -0.32 1.60 -0.13
CA VAL A 126 0.51 2.62 -0.79
C VAL A 126 0.26 3.95 -0.10
N MET A 127 1.32 4.66 0.23
CA MET A 127 1.25 5.97 0.88
C MET A 127 2.16 6.95 0.15
N THR A 128 1.70 8.16 -0.11
CA THR A 128 2.50 9.26 -0.67
C THR A 128 2.29 10.54 0.11
N ARG A 129 3.35 11.35 0.25
CA ARG A 129 3.31 12.67 0.86
C ARG A 129 2.57 13.60 -0.10
N ARG A 130 1.45 14.15 0.35
CA ARG A 130 0.56 14.99 -0.45
C ARG A 130 1.30 16.21 -1.02
N GLY A 131 1.17 16.44 -2.32
CA GLY A 131 1.84 17.53 -3.03
C GLY A 131 3.35 17.32 -3.28
N VAL A 132 3.89 16.15 -2.92
CA VAL A 132 5.30 15.76 -3.21
C VAL A 132 5.38 14.51 -4.08
N ALA A 133 4.42 13.59 -3.95
CA ALA A 133 4.32 12.46 -4.84
C ALA A 133 2.86 12.04 -5.05
N ASP A 134 2.57 11.58 -6.27
CA ASP A 134 1.30 10.98 -6.66
C ASP A 134 1.46 9.47 -6.84
N MET A 135 0.38 8.73 -6.58
CA MET A 135 0.33 7.28 -6.79
C MET A 135 -0.73 6.89 -7.82
N ALA A 136 -0.44 5.86 -8.60
CA ALA A 136 -1.41 5.15 -9.41
C ALA A 136 -1.24 3.64 -9.19
N VAL A 137 -2.35 2.92 -9.04
CA VAL A 137 -2.34 1.46 -8.88
C VAL A 137 -3.33 0.83 -9.84
N GLU A 138 -2.87 -0.17 -10.59
CA GLU A 138 -3.68 -0.96 -11.51
C GLU A 138 -3.53 -2.45 -11.17
N ILE A 139 -4.65 -3.16 -11.12
CA ILE A 139 -4.70 -4.59 -10.77
C ILE A 139 -5.03 -5.41 -12.02
N GLY A 140 -4.29 -6.51 -12.23
CA GLY A 140 -4.53 -7.44 -13.34
C GLY A 140 -4.01 -6.96 -14.70
N THR A 141 -3.29 -5.84 -14.72
CA THR A 141 -2.53 -5.38 -15.89
C THR A 141 -1.07 -5.86 -15.79
N SER A 142 -0.44 -6.05 -16.94
CA SER A 142 1.02 -6.24 -17.06
C SER A 142 1.72 -4.99 -17.61
N GLU A 143 0.97 -3.97 -18.01
CA GLU A 143 1.49 -2.73 -18.57
C GLU A 143 1.55 -1.65 -17.51
N ILE A 144 2.73 -1.03 -17.40
CA ILE A 144 2.92 0.11 -16.51
C ILE A 144 3.13 1.35 -17.38
N PRO A 145 2.30 2.39 -17.26
CA PRO A 145 2.59 3.68 -17.90
C PRO A 145 3.97 4.17 -17.46
N ASP A 146 4.89 4.28 -18.41
CA ASP A 146 6.19 4.89 -18.17
C ASP A 146 6.01 6.40 -18.06
N ARG A 147 5.84 6.86 -16.83
CA ARG A 147 5.81 8.28 -16.50
C ARG A 147 7.22 8.72 -16.18
N SER A 148 7.67 9.77 -16.85
CA SER A 148 9.02 10.32 -16.64
C SER A 148 9.20 10.68 -15.16
N GLY A 149 10.29 10.20 -14.55
CA GLY A 149 10.56 10.43 -13.14
C GLY A 149 9.86 9.45 -12.18
N SER A 150 9.01 8.54 -12.66
CA SER A 150 8.29 7.61 -11.80
C SER A 150 9.08 6.37 -11.41
N VAL A 151 8.90 5.98 -10.16
CA VAL A 151 9.22 4.64 -9.68
C VAL A 151 8.07 3.72 -10.05
N ARG A 152 8.40 2.54 -10.55
CA ARG A 152 7.41 1.54 -10.94
C ARG A 152 7.65 0.26 -10.16
N ILE A 153 6.58 -0.32 -9.64
CA ILE A 153 6.63 -1.54 -8.85
C ILE A 153 5.63 -2.52 -9.43
N CYS A 154 6.09 -3.72 -9.76
CA CYS A 154 5.23 -4.84 -10.07
C CYS A 154 5.25 -5.82 -8.91
N LEU A 155 4.09 -6.06 -8.30
CA LEU A 155 3.90 -6.98 -7.20
C LEU A 155 3.04 -8.16 -7.65
N ASP A 156 3.57 -9.37 -7.57
CA ASP A 156 2.76 -10.59 -7.73
C ASP A 156 1.83 -10.73 -6.52
N LEU A 157 0.50 -10.80 -6.73
CA LEU A 157 -0.46 -10.82 -5.62
C LEU A 157 -0.64 -12.22 -5.00
N ALA A 158 -0.08 -13.27 -5.61
CA ALA A 158 -0.11 -14.62 -5.07
C ALA A 158 1.15 -14.92 -4.25
N THR A 159 2.34 -14.54 -4.74
CA THR A 159 3.61 -14.77 -4.04
C THR A 159 4.07 -13.58 -3.20
N GLU A 160 3.54 -12.39 -3.50
CA GLU A 160 3.98 -11.10 -2.97
C GLU A 160 5.43 -10.75 -3.35
N ASP A 161 6.00 -11.41 -4.35
CA ASP A 161 7.28 -11.01 -4.89
C ASP A 161 7.14 -9.69 -5.62
N ALA A 162 8.09 -8.78 -5.38
CA ALA A 162 8.07 -7.47 -5.97
C ALA A 162 9.32 -7.22 -6.80
N LEU A 163 9.11 -6.59 -7.94
CA LEU A 163 10.12 -5.96 -8.75
C LEU A 163 9.94 -4.45 -8.66
N ILE A 164 11.00 -3.77 -8.23
CA ILE A 164 11.04 -2.31 -8.11
C ILE A 164 11.98 -1.79 -9.20
N VAL A 165 11.48 -0.87 -10.01
CA VAL A 165 12.18 -0.26 -11.15
C VAL A 165 12.26 1.26 -10.91
N PRO A 166 13.47 1.81 -10.75
CA PRO A 166 13.65 3.24 -10.56
C PRO A 166 13.34 4.02 -11.85
N PRO A 167 13.24 5.36 -11.76
CA PRO A 167 13.04 6.21 -12.93
C PRO A 167 14.13 6.00 -13.98
N GLY A 168 13.73 5.91 -15.25
CA GLY A 168 14.66 5.82 -16.39
C GLY A 168 15.21 4.43 -16.70
N GLU A 169 14.95 3.40 -15.86
CA GLU A 169 15.24 2.02 -16.25
C GLU A 169 14.07 1.39 -17.02
N LEU A 170 14.38 0.51 -17.98
CA LEU A 170 13.34 -0.23 -18.68
C LEU A 170 12.72 -1.26 -17.73
N MET A 171 11.38 -1.28 -17.68
CA MET A 171 10.66 -2.34 -17.00
C MET A 171 10.95 -3.66 -17.73
N PRO A 172 11.54 -4.68 -17.07
CA PRO A 172 11.68 -5.98 -17.70
C PRO A 172 10.30 -6.62 -17.87
N SER A 173 10.16 -7.50 -18.86
CA SER A 173 8.91 -8.24 -19.06
C SER A 173 8.53 -8.97 -17.78
N VAL A 174 7.29 -8.77 -17.35
CA VAL A 174 6.70 -9.51 -16.24
C VAL A 174 5.70 -10.48 -16.83
N GLU A 175 5.70 -11.71 -16.34
CA GLU A 175 4.73 -12.72 -16.75
C GLU A 175 3.31 -12.19 -16.49
N PRO A 176 2.39 -12.31 -17.46
CA PRO A 176 0.99 -11.97 -17.25
C PRO A 176 0.42 -12.79 -16.08
N GLY A 177 -0.17 -12.11 -15.10
CA GLY A 177 -0.68 -12.75 -13.88
C GLY A 177 -1.53 -11.80 -13.03
N ARG A 178 -1.91 -12.25 -11.82
CA ARG A 178 -2.55 -11.37 -10.82
C ARG A 178 -1.48 -10.44 -10.23
N CYS A 179 -1.08 -9.42 -10.98
CA CYS A 179 -0.13 -8.42 -10.52
C CYS A 179 -0.86 -7.15 -10.07
N ALA A 180 -0.28 -6.48 -9.08
CA ALA A 180 -0.50 -5.05 -8.86
C ALA A 180 0.66 -4.28 -9.48
N ILE A 181 0.32 -3.36 -10.37
CA ILE A 181 1.22 -2.38 -10.93
C ILE A 181 1.05 -1.08 -10.16
N ILE A 182 2.14 -0.58 -9.60
CA ILE A 182 2.16 0.64 -8.80
C ILE A 182 3.12 1.61 -9.49
N SER A 183 2.66 2.82 -9.77
CA SER A 183 3.49 3.91 -10.25
C SER A 183 3.45 5.04 -9.23
N ILE A 184 4.62 5.56 -8.87
CA ILE A 184 4.77 6.68 -7.94
C ILE A 184 5.57 7.76 -8.66
N SER A 185 4.93 8.89 -8.97
CA SER A 185 5.55 10.07 -9.60
C SER A 185 5.81 11.15 -8.55
N PRO A 186 6.89 11.94 -8.69
CA PRO A 186 7.01 13.21 -7.99
C PRO A 186 5.94 14.23 -8.46
#